data_AF-A0A381FQ78-F1
#
_entry.id   AF-A0A381FQ78-F1
#
_cell.length_a   1.000
_cell.length_b   1.000
_cell.length_c   1.000
_cell.angle_alpha   90.00
_cell.angle_beta   90.00
_cell.angle_gamma   90.00
#
_symmetry.space_group_name_H-M   'P 1'
#
loop_
_entity.id
_entity.type
_entity.pdbx_description
1 polymer ?
#
loop_
_entity_poly.entity_id
_entity_poly.type
_entity_poly.pdbx_seq_one_letter_code
_entity_poly.pdbx_strand_id
1 'polypeptide(L)'
;MNYKIIVAIFFITTTSFSAQSKECDCKGNFKWLTETFEKNDAGYNYILEEKGEETYQNHKRNISSRIKSITSKEECVEIMRDYLLYFRKAHFSISGGSNTITQGSNNTENSWKRISLTRDHVMNSTSHNKNGMDGIWKVGAYEIGILNDGHQYNGVILESSNKSWSKNDLKLTVNKDGTGVYYLGDFSPYRFDKAELIGVNTLKLGDFLSFQNLSSTE
;
A
#
# COMPACT_ATOMS: atom_id res chain seq x y z
N MET A 1 43.75 -49.21 -41.00
CA MET A 1 42.36 -49.55 -40.59
C MET A 1 42.16 -48.96 -39.19
N ASN A 2 41.96 -47.64 -39.09
CA ASN A 2 40.66 -46.98 -38.96
C ASN A 2 39.79 -47.55 -37.83
N TYR A 3 39.94 -47.01 -36.62
CA TYR A 3 38.81 -46.72 -35.75
C TYR A 3 38.91 -45.26 -35.27
N LYS A 4 38.41 -44.39 -36.14
CA LYS A 4 37.71 -43.19 -35.69
C LYS A 4 36.63 -43.68 -34.73
N ILE A 5 36.43 -43.01 -33.60
CA ILE A 5 35.12 -42.52 -33.13
C ILE A 5 35.25 -42.07 -31.66
N ILE A 6 35.37 -40.75 -31.50
CA ILE A 6 34.55 -39.92 -30.61
C ILE A 6 34.54 -40.36 -29.14
N VAL A 7 35.56 -39.95 -28.38
CA VAL A 7 35.33 -39.61 -26.97
C VAL A 7 34.83 -38.17 -26.98
N ALA A 8 33.50 -38.05 -27.02
CA ALA A 8 32.79 -36.78 -26.98
C ALA A 8 33.16 -36.04 -25.70
N ILE A 9 33.84 -34.91 -25.90
CA ILE A 9 34.04 -33.85 -24.93
C ILE A 9 32.66 -33.46 -24.39
N PHE A 10 32.33 -33.92 -23.20
CA PHE A 10 31.18 -33.43 -22.43
C PHE A 10 31.58 -32.06 -21.87
N PHE A 11 31.62 -31.06 -22.75
CA PHE A 11 31.70 -29.65 -22.38
C PHE A 11 30.35 -29.33 -21.74
N ILE A 12 30.29 -29.45 -20.41
CA ILE A 12 29.20 -28.93 -19.60
C ILE A 12 29.24 -27.41 -19.78
N THR A 13 28.54 -26.93 -20.80
CA THR A 13 28.16 -25.53 -20.91
C THR A 13 27.22 -25.25 -19.75
N THR A 14 27.78 -24.79 -18.63
CA THR A 14 27.03 -24.06 -17.62
C THR A 14 26.56 -22.77 -18.28
N THR A 15 25.45 -22.83 -19.00
CA THR A 15 24.68 -21.65 -19.36
C THR A 15 24.20 -21.07 -18.05
N SER A 16 24.93 -20.07 -17.55
CA SER A 16 24.43 -19.16 -16.54
C SER A 16 23.10 -18.64 -17.06
N PHE A 17 22.02 -19.16 -16.49
CA PHE A 17 20.71 -18.54 -16.58
C PHE A 17 20.88 -17.19 -15.89
N SER A 18 21.26 -16.17 -16.65
CA SER A 18 21.03 -14.79 -16.24
C SER A 18 19.52 -14.67 -16.18
N ALA A 19 18.95 -14.91 -15.00
CA ALA A 19 17.61 -14.51 -14.66
C ALA A 19 17.54 -13.02 -15.02
N GLN A 20 16.89 -12.70 -16.13
CA GLN A 20 16.58 -11.32 -16.46
C GLN A 20 15.56 -10.88 -15.42
N SER A 21 16.04 -10.39 -14.27
CA SER A 21 15.22 -9.52 -13.44
C SER A 21 14.83 -8.36 -14.36
N LYS A 22 13.53 -8.10 -14.51
CA LYS A 22 13.07 -6.91 -15.23
C LYS A 22 13.81 -5.72 -14.63
N GLU A 23 14.74 -5.15 -15.38
CA GLU A 23 15.60 -4.06 -14.93
C GLU A 23 14.71 -2.90 -14.48
N CYS A 24 14.89 -2.44 -13.24
CA CYS A 24 14.12 -1.31 -12.73
C CYS A 24 14.57 -0.04 -13.46
N ASP A 25 13.71 0.56 -14.28
CA ASP A 25 13.98 1.89 -14.85
C ASP A 25 13.83 2.98 -13.79
N CYS A 26 14.78 3.01 -12.85
CA CYS A 26 14.73 3.94 -11.73
C CYS A 26 14.82 5.40 -12.20
N LYS A 27 15.54 5.64 -13.28
CA LYS A 27 15.67 6.96 -13.90
C LYS A 27 14.34 7.45 -14.47
N GLY A 28 13.63 6.60 -15.21
CA GLY A 28 12.30 6.90 -15.74
C GLY A 28 11.29 7.16 -14.62
N ASN A 29 11.27 6.29 -13.60
CA ASN A 29 10.39 6.44 -12.44
C ASN A 29 10.64 7.74 -11.67
N PHE A 30 11.91 8.09 -11.43
CA PHE A 30 12.26 9.34 -10.76
C PHE A 30 11.87 10.57 -11.58
N LYS A 31 12.07 10.52 -12.91
CA LYS A 31 11.62 11.61 -13.80
C LYS A 31 10.11 11.83 -13.65
N TRP A 32 9.32 10.77 -13.77
CA TRP A 32 7.87 10.83 -13.61
C TRP A 32 7.47 11.38 -12.23
N LEU A 33 8.14 10.91 -11.17
CA LEU A 33 7.88 11.38 -9.81
C LEU A 33 8.10 12.89 -9.69
N THR A 34 9.25 13.38 -10.15
CA THR A 34 9.56 14.81 -10.06
C THR A 34 8.56 15.66 -10.84
N GLU A 35 8.25 15.29 -12.09
CA GLU A 35 7.29 16.04 -12.92
C GLU A 35 5.88 16.02 -12.32
N THR A 36 5.45 14.87 -11.79
CA THR A 36 4.14 14.73 -11.15
C THR A 36 4.07 15.55 -9.86
N PHE A 37 5.13 15.49 -9.04
CA PHE A 37 5.16 16.19 -7.77
C PHE A 37 5.17 17.71 -7.96
N GLU A 38 6.12 18.22 -8.76
CA GLU A 38 6.31 19.65 -9.01
C GLU A 38 5.03 20.30 -9.58
N LYS A 39 4.26 19.55 -10.39
CA LYS A 39 3.02 20.06 -11.00
C LYS A 39 1.80 19.97 -10.11
N ASN A 40 1.72 19.01 -9.19
CA ASN A 40 0.48 18.67 -8.49
C ASN A 40 0.50 18.92 -6.98
N ASP A 41 1.68 19.00 -6.34
CA ASP A 41 1.70 19.27 -4.89
C ASP A 41 1.43 20.75 -4.61
N ALA A 42 0.33 21.02 -3.90
CA ALA A 42 -0.06 22.38 -3.54
C ALA A 42 0.97 23.10 -2.64
N GLY A 43 1.83 22.35 -1.95
CA GLY A 43 2.89 22.87 -1.10
C GLY A 43 4.22 23.07 -1.82
N TYR A 44 4.34 22.71 -3.10
CA TYR A 44 5.60 22.76 -3.83
C TYR A 44 6.21 24.17 -3.76
N ASN A 45 5.54 25.18 -4.32
CA ASN A 45 6.02 26.57 -4.38
C ASN A 45 6.39 27.13 -3.01
N TYR A 46 5.56 26.88 -1.99
CA TYR A 46 5.82 27.32 -0.61
C TYR A 46 7.17 26.80 -0.09
N ILE A 47 7.49 25.52 -0.35
CA ILE A 47 8.76 24.94 0.10
C ILE A 47 9.96 25.52 -0.67
N LEU A 48 9.84 25.87 -1.96
CA LEU A 48 10.95 26.53 -2.66
C LEU A 48 11.16 27.97 -2.18
N GLU A 49 10.08 28.69 -1.85
CA GLU A 49 10.19 30.01 -1.25
C GLU A 49 10.85 29.94 0.14
N GLU A 50 10.51 28.93 0.95
CA GLU A 50 11.06 28.75 2.29
C GLU A 50 12.53 28.29 2.27
N LYS A 51 12.89 27.32 1.41
CA LYS A 51 14.20 26.65 1.43
C LYS A 51 15.17 27.15 0.35
N GLY A 52 14.67 27.88 -0.63
CA GLY A 52 15.43 28.39 -1.77
C GLY A 52 15.49 27.42 -2.96
N GLU A 53 15.35 27.99 -4.15
CA GLU A 53 15.47 27.29 -5.44
C GLU A 53 16.82 26.57 -5.60
N GLU A 54 17.93 27.23 -5.23
CA GLU A 54 19.26 26.66 -5.36
C GLU A 54 19.43 25.39 -4.51
N THR A 55 18.94 25.40 -3.28
CA THR A 55 18.93 24.24 -2.38
C THR A 55 18.15 23.09 -3.00
N TYR A 56 17.00 23.38 -3.59
CA TYR A 56 16.18 22.38 -4.28
C TYR A 56 16.90 21.79 -5.50
N GLN A 57 17.50 22.62 -6.35
CA GLN A 57 18.24 22.17 -7.53
C GLN A 57 19.46 21.32 -7.15
N ASN A 58 20.16 21.69 -6.06
CA ASN A 58 21.26 20.90 -5.52
C ASN A 58 20.78 19.52 -5.02
N HIS A 59 19.65 19.48 -4.31
CA HIS A 59 19.02 18.23 -3.88
C HIS A 59 18.65 17.34 -5.08
N LYS A 60 17.96 17.89 -6.09
CA LYS A 60 17.57 17.16 -7.31
C LYS A 60 18.78 16.62 -8.08
N ARG A 61 19.89 17.39 -8.14
CA ARG A 61 21.14 16.97 -8.78
C ARG A 61 21.83 15.84 -8.02
N ASN A 62 21.85 15.90 -6.69
CA ASN A 62 22.40 14.83 -5.84
C ASN A 62 21.63 13.52 -5.99
N ILE A 63 20.30 13.58 -6.01
CA ILE A 63 19.47 12.39 -6.24
C ILE A 63 19.71 11.84 -7.66
N SER A 64 19.74 12.71 -8.67
CA SER A 64 19.97 12.31 -10.06
C SER A 64 21.33 11.65 -10.30
N SER A 65 22.38 12.00 -9.53
CA SER A 65 23.68 11.35 -9.65
C SER A 65 23.68 9.94 -9.04
N ARG A 66 23.05 9.79 -7.87
CA ARG A 66 22.90 8.50 -7.16
C ARG A 66 22.05 7.48 -7.92
N ILE A 67 21.02 7.94 -8.65
CA ILE A 67 20.13 7.05 -9.43
C ILE A 67 20.86 6.30 -10.55
N LYS A 68 21.97 6.84 -11.07
CA LYS A 68 22.70 6.24 -12.20
C LYS A 68 23.26 4.84 -11.89
N SER A 69 23.48 4.51 -10.61
CA SER A 69 24.02 3.22 -10.19
C SER A 69 22.96 2.27 -9.62
N ILE A 70 21.70 2.70 -9.51
CA ILE A 70 20.63 1.91 -8.88
C ILE A 70 20.00 1.00 -9.92
N THR A 71 20.01 -0.29 -9.63
CA THR A 71 19.40 -1.34 -10.47
C THR A 71 18.31 -2.13 -9.72
N SER A 72 18.34 -2.10 -8.38
CA SER A 72 17.32 -2.75 -7.56
C SER A 72 16.07 -1.88 -7.39
N LYS A 73 14.92 -2.54 -7.28
CA LYS A 73 13.62 -1.89 -7.09
C LYS A 73 13.55 -1.23 -5.72
N GLU A 74 14.12 -1.88 -4.71
CA GLU A 74 14.11 -1.48 -3.31
C GLU A 74 14.92 -0.19 -3.12
N GLU A 75 16.16 -0.15 -3.61
CA GLU A 75 16.99 1.08 -3.58
C GLU A 75 16.34 2.21 -4.38
N CYS A 76 15.62 1.87 -5.46
CA CYS A 76 14.89 2.88 -6.23
C CYS A 76 13.75 3.51 -5.43
N VAL A 77 12.97 2.69 -4.70
CA VAL A 77 11.91 3.19 -3.83
C VAL A 77 12.49 4.06 -2.71
N GLU A 78 13.61 3.63 -2.10
CA GLU A 78 14.29 4.38 -1.04
C GLU A 78 14.77 5.75 -1.53
N ILE A 79 15.45 5.80 -2.68
CA ILE A 79 15.98 7.08 -3.16
C ILE A 79 14.89 8.04 -3.65
N MET A 80 13.79 7.50 -4.18
CA MET A 80 12.63 8.31 -4.51
C MET A 80 11.92 8.82 -3.24
N ARG A 81 11.96 8.06 -2.15
CA ARG A 81 11.46 8.52 -0.84
C ARG A 81 12.35 9.64 -0.29
N ASP A 82 13.67 9.55 -0.41
CA ASP A 82 14.61 10.62 -0.05
C ASP A 82 14.23 11.94 -0.73
N TYR A 83 13.84 11.89 -2.01
CA TYR A 83 13.38 13.07 -2.75
C TYR A 83 12.13 13.70 -2.12
N LEU A 84 11.11 12.90 -1.78
CA LEU A 84 9.87 13.42 -1.21
C LEU A 84 10.06 13.98 0.20
N LEU A 85 11.00 13.43 0.98
CA LEU A 85 11.33 13.90 2.33
C LEU A 85 11.95 15.30 2.36
N TYR A 86 12.49 15.78 1.23
CA TYR A 86 12.92 17.18 1.11
C TYR A 86 11.76 18.14 1.35
N PHE A 87 10.55 17.80 0.90
CA PHE A 87 9.39 18.67 1.02
C PHE A 87 8.74 18.56 2.39
N ARG A 88 8.40 17.34 2.81
CA ARG A 88 7.81 17.07 4.13
C ARG A 88 8.06 15.64 4.56
N LYS A 89 8.20 15.46 5.88
CA LYS A 89 8.46 14.14 6.49
C LYS A 89 7.26 13.18 6.46
N ALA A 90 6.05 13.69 6.23
CA ALA A 90 4.79 12.93 6.29
C ALA A 90 3.94 13.15 5.03
N HIS A 91 2.86 12.38 4.89
CA HIS A 91 1.84 12.44 3.81
C HIS A 91 2.29 11.97 2.42
N PHE A 92 3.54 11.56 2.25
CA PHE A 92 4.03 10.97 1.02
C PHE A 92 4.43 9.52 1.23
N SER A 93 3.96 8.66 0.32
CA SER A 93 4.37 7.26 0.29
C SER A 93 4.72 6.88 -1.14
N ILE A 94 5.79 6.10 -1.26
CA ILE A 94 6.15 5.41 -2.49
C ILE A 94 6.12 3.93 -2.14
N SER A 95 5.43 3.17 -2.96
CA SER A 95 5.48 1.71 -2.91
C SER A 95 5.99 1.22 -4.25
N GLY A 96 6.89 0.25 -4.23
CA GLY A 96 7.32 -0.44 -5.43
C GLY A 96 6.19 -1.36 -5.88
N GLY A 97 5.28 -0.85 -6.70
CA GLY A 97 4.05 -1.55 -7.07
C GLY A 97 4.26 -3.03 -7.45
N SER A 98 3.37 -3.90 -6.97
CA SER A 98 2.95 -5.08 -7.72
C SER A 98 2.03 -4.57 -8.85
N ASN A 99 2.02 -5.21 -10.03
CA ASN A 99 1.31 -4.74 -11.25
C ASN A 99 -0.24 -4.70 -11.13
N THR A 100 -0.81 -4.54 -9.95
CA THR A 100 -2.24 -4.42 -9.69
C THR A 100 -2.63 -2.99 -9.35
N ILE A 101 -2.26 -2.02 -10.20
CA ILE A 101 -3.03 -0.77 -10.26
C ILE A 101 -4.20 -1.04 -11.20
N THR A 102 -5.30 -1.55 -10.66
CA THR A 102 -6.58 -1.45 -11.37
C THR A 102 -6.96 0.02 -11.37
N GLN A 103 -6.85 0.66 -12.54
CA GLN A 103 -7.44 1.97 -12.80
C GLN A 103 -8.86 2.00 -12.22
N GLY A 104 -9.15 3.04 -11.45
CA GLY A 104 -10.48 3.29 -10.91
C GLY A 104 -11.49 3.25 -12.04
N SER A 105 -12.34 2.22 -12.03
CA SER A 105 -13.54 2.18 -12.85
C SER A 105 -14.40 3.36 -12.41
N ASN A 106 -14.55 4.33 -13.31
CA ASN A 106 -15.62 5.31 -13.25
C ASN A 106 -16.95 4.55 -13.40
N ASN A 107 -17.46 4.03 -12.30
CA ASN A 107 -18.83 3.54 -12.25
C ASN A 107 -19.73 4.67 -11.75
N THR A 108 -20.34 5.32 -12.74
CA THR A 108 -21.70 5.83 -12.68
C THR A 108 -22.60 4.93 -11.81
N GLU A 109 -23.19 5.54 -10.78
CA GLU A 109 -24.45 5.14 -10.14
C GLU A 109 -24.63 3.62 -9.88
N ASN A 110 -23.90 3.08 -8.91
CA ASN A 110 -24.21 1.78 -8.31
C ASN A 110 -24.21 1.96 -6.79
N SER A 111 -25.33 1.63 -6.15
CA SER A 111 -25.45 1.67 -4.69
C SER A 111 -24.30 0.88 -4.08
N TRP A 112 -23.39 1.58 -3.37
CA TRP A 112 -22.26 0.96 -2.70
C TRP A 112 -22.74 -0.20 -1.80
N LYS A 113 -21.96 -1.28 -1.70
CA LYS A 113 -22.38 -2.44 -0.90
C LYS A 113 -22.56 -2.03 0.56
N ARG A 114 -23.75 -2.29 1.10
CA ARG A 114 -24.12 -2.00 2.48
C ARG A 114 -24.41 -3.28 3.24
N ILE A 115 -23.93 -3.34 4.48
CA ILE A 115 -24.24 -4.41 5.42
C ILE A 115 -24.79 -3.75 6.67
N SER A 116 -26.05 -4.06 6.99
CA SER A 116 -26.69 -3.48 8.17
C SER A 116 -26.02 -4.00 9.43
N LEU A 117 -25.30 -3.12 10.14
CA LEU A 117 -24.60 -3.47 11.35
C LEU A 117 -24.72 -2.33 12.37
N THR A 118 -24.99 -2.67 13.61
CA THR A 118 -25.03 -1.71 14.71
C THR A 118 -23.82 -1.91 15.62
N ARG A 119 -23.46 -0.84 16.35
CA ARG A 119 -22.41 -0.87 17.36
C ARG A 119 -22.63 -1.98 18.37
N ASP A 120 -23.85 -2.07 18.90
CA ASP A 120 -24.25 -3.09 19.89
C ASP A 120 -24.12 -4.51 19.35
N HIS A 121 -24.47 -4.73 18.08
CA HIS A 121 -24.32 -6.04 17.45
C HIS A 121 -22.84 -6.46 17.37
N VAL A 122 -21.95 -5.52 17.05
CA VAL A 122 -20.51 -5.78 17.04
C VAL A 122 -20.01 -6.12 18.44
N MET A 123 -20.37 -5.31 19.45
CA MET A 123 -19.93 -5.51 20.84
C MET A 123 -20.44 -6.83 21.44
N ASN A 124 -21.67 -7.23 21.12
CA ASN A 124 -22.20 -8.52 21.57
C ASN A 124 -21.43 -9.69 20.93
N SER A 125 -21.06 -9.58 19.65
CA SER A 125 -20.32 -10.63 18.96
C SER A 125 -18.87 -10.76 19.46
N THR A 126 -18.18 -9.64 19.73
CA THR A 126 -16.79 -9.66 20.24
C THR A 126 -16.63 -10.28 21.61
N SER A 127 -17.64 -10.15 22.47
CA SER A 127 -17.60 -10.78 23.81
C SER A 127 -17.40 -12.30 23.74
N HIS A 128 -17.75 -12.93 22.62
CA HIS A 128 -17.64 -14.37 22.37
C HIS A 128 -16.34 -14.77 21.64
N ASN A 129 -15.59 -13.84 21.04
CA ASN A 129 -14.40 -14.13 20.23
C ASN A 129 -13.23 -13.16 20.51
N LYS A 130 -12.51 -13.38 21.62
CA LYS A 130 -11.41 -12.51 22.07
C LYS A 130 -10.11 -12.60 21.25
N ASN A 131 -9.99 -13.57 20.34
CA ASN A 131 -8.76 -13.85 19.61
C ASN A 131 -8.87 -13.51 18.10
N GLY A 132 -9.99 -12.93 17.67
CA GLY A 132 -10.25 -12.55 16.28
C GLY A 132 -10.12 -11.04 16.02
N MET A 133 -10.29 -10.65 14.76
CA MET A 133 -10.37 -9.23 14.36
C MET A 133 -11.76 -8.62 14.63
N ASP A 134 -12.67 -9.38 15.22
CA ASP A 134 -14.01 -8.91 15.55
C ASP A 134 -13.89 -7.72 16.51
N GLY A 135 -14.57 -6.61 16.19
CA GLY A 135 -14.58 -5.43 17.06
C GLY A 135 -14.80 -4.11 16.36
N ILE A 136 -14.78 -3.06 17.17
CA ILE A 136 -14.90 -1.68 16.72
C ILE A 136 -13.50 -1.11 16.63
N TRP A 137 -13.14 -0.64 15.45
CA TRP A 137 -11.80 -0.19 15.14
C TRP A 137 -11.81 1.24 14.61
N LYS A 138 -10.90 2.07 15.14
CA LYS A 138 -10.69 3.45 14.69
C LYS A 138 -9.55 3.52 13.69
N VAL A 139 -9.77 4.17 12.55
CA VAL A 139 -8.73 4.53 11.60
C VAL A 139 -9.03 5.90 10.97
N GLY A 140 -8.21 6.90 11.27
CA GLY A 140 -8.41 8.28 10.79
C GLY A 140 -9.82 8.79 11.06
N ALA A 141 -10.55 9.09 9.97
CA ALA A 141 -11.92 9.63 10.01
C ALA A 141 -13.01 8.60 10.35
N TYR A 142 -12.68 7.31 10.46
CA TYR A 142 -13.66 6.21 10.44
C TYR A 142 -13.65 5.42 11.74
N GLU A 143 -14.85 5.05 12.20
CA GLU A 143 -15.07 3.92 13.12
C GLU A 143 -15.72 2.78 12.34
N ILE A 144 -15.09 1.62 12.40
CA ILE A 144 -15.41 0.47 11.56
C ILE A 144 -15.71 -0.70 12.48
N GLY A 145 -16.91 -1.25 12.34
CA GLY A 145 -17.28 -2.52 12.95
C GLY A 145 -16.81 -3.65 12.05
N ILE A 146 -15.91 -4.50 12.54
CA ILE A 146 -15.40 -5.68 11.84
C ILE A 146 -16.03 -6.91 12.46
N LEU A 147 -16.61 -7.78 11.63
CA LEU A 147 -17.14 -9.08 12.03
C LEU A 147 -16.83 -10.16 11.00
N ASN A 148 -16.53 -11.36 11.48
CA ASN A 148 -16.45 -12.57 10.66
C ASN A 148 -17.85 -13.12 10.35
N ASP A 149 -18.16 -13.35 9.06
CA ASP A 149 -19.40 -13.99 8.62
C ASP A 149 -19.29 -15.52 8.44
N GLY A 150 -18.15 -16.10 8.80
CA GLY A 150 -17.80 -17.52 8.62
C GLY A 150 -16.98 -17.78 7.34
N HIS A 151 -16.99 -16.85 6.39
CA HIS A 151 -16.22 -16.90 5.16
C HIS A 151 -15.06 -15.90 5.17
N GLN A 152 -15.33 -14.66 5.60
CA GLN A 152 -14.37 -13.58 5.66
C GLN A 152 -14.76 -12.58 6.75
N TYR A 153 -13.84 -11.70 7.12
CA TYR A 153 -14.17 -10.52 7.90
C TYR A 153 -14.71 -9.42 6.99
N ASN A 154 -15.79 -8.78 7.40
CA ASN A 154 -16.33 -7.59 6.77
C ASN A 154 -16.25 -6.43 7.78
N GLY A 155 -15.58 -5.35 7.39
CA GLY A 155 -15.53 -4.10 8.13
C GLY A 155 -16.48 -3.09 7.50
N VAL A 156 -17.38 -2.53 8.29
CA VAL A 156 -18.41 -1.60 7.83
C VAL A 156 -18.39 -0.33 8.67
N ILE A 157 -18.79 0.78 8.08
CA ILE A 157 -18.76 2.08 8.76
C ILE A 157 -19.85 2.14 9.82
N LEU A 158 -19.44 2.36 11.06
CA LEU A 158 -20.34 2.74 12.15
C LEU A 158 -20.47 4.27 12.18
N GLU A 159 -19.34 4.96 12.08
CA GLU A 159 -19.26 6.43 12.09
C GLU A 159 -18.16 6.93 11.15
N SER A 160 -18.37 8.10 10.53
CA SER A 160 -17.44 8.72 9.59
C SER A 160 -17.57 10.23 9.61
N SER A 161 -16.45 10.95 9.66
CA SER A 161 -16.43 12.40 9.36
C SER A 161 -16.26 12.69 7.86
N ASN A 162 -15.95 11.69 7.03
CA ASN A 162 -15.93 11.82 5.59
C ASN A 162 -17.35 11.68 5.02
N LYS A 163 -17.85 12.76 4.41
CA LYS A 163 -19.23 12.88 3.87
C LYS A 163 -19.52 11.97 2.68
N SER A 164 -18.50 11.50 1.97
CA SER A 164 -18.68 10.54 0.87
C SER A 164 -19.12 9.18 1.37
N TRP A 165 -18.86 8.88 2.65
CA TRP A 165 -19.12 7.59 3.27
C TRP A 165 -20.31 7.65 4.23
N SER A 166 -21.16 6.65 4.18
CA SER A 166 -22.34 6.53 5.04
C SER A 166 -22.21 5.37 6.02
N LYS A 167 -22.91 5.47 7.15
CA LYS A 167 -23.10 4.34 8.07
C LYS A 167 -23.59 3.10 7.30
N ASN A 168 -23.09 1.92 7.65
CA ASN A 168 -23.32 0.61 7.04
C ASN A 168 -22.66 0.37 5.67
N ASP A 169 -21.91 1.32 5.12
CA ASP A 169 -21.12 1.06 3.91
C ASP A 169 -19.98 0.08 4.21
N LEU A 170 -19.77 -0.88 3.31
CA LEU A 170 -18.64 -1.81 3.39
C LEU A 170 -17.32 -1.06 3.16
N LYS A 171 -16.42 -1.08 4.13
CA LYS A 171 -15.15 -0.35 4.10
C LYS A 171 -13.94 -1.27 3.96
N LEU A 172 -14.06 -2.51 4.42
CA LEU A 172 -12.96 -3.48 4.51
C LEU A 172 -13.47 -4.90 4.30
N THR A 173 -12.69 -5.73 3.62
CA THR A 173 -12.83 -7.19 3.66
C THR A 173 -11.48 -7.84 3.95
N VAL A 174 -11.45 -8.86 4.81
CA VAL A 174 -10.25 -9.67 5.09
C VAL A 174 -10.58 -11.14 4.89
N ASN A 175 -9.89 -11.80 3.98
CA ASN A 175 -9.99 -13.22 3.72
C ASN A 175 -9.36 -14.04 4.85
N LYS A 176 -9.64 -15.35 4.88
CA LYS A 176 -9.07 -16.27 5.89
C LYS A 176 -7.54 -16.36 5.86
N ASP A 177 -6.93 -16.11 4.70
CA ASP A 177 -5.47 -16.10 4.53
C ASP A 177 -4.83 -14.76 4.96
N GLY A 178 -5.63 -13.79 5.42
CA GLY A 178 -5.16 -12.48 5.86
C GLY A 178 -5.03 -11.45 4.75
N THR A 179 -5.26 -11.82 3.48
CA THR A 179 -5.31 -10.86 2.36
C THR A 179 -6.63 -10.10 2.36
N GLY A 180 -6.70 -8.95 1.70
CA GLY A 180 -7.97 -8.25 1.62
C GLY A 180 -7.96 -6.91 0.89
N VAL A 181 -9.06 -6.18 1.06
CA VAL A 181 -9.28 -4.87 0.43
C VAL A 181 -9.79 -3.89 1.48
N TYR A 182 -9.11 -2.77 1.63
CA TYR A 182 -9.60 -1.59 2.33
C TYR A 182 -9.94 -0.51 1.29
N TYR A 183 -11.12 0.07 1.37
CA TYR A 183 -11.54 1.12 0.43
C TYR A 183 -11.16 2.51 0.95
N LEU A 184 -10.46 3.30 0.15
CA LEU A 184 -9.97 4.62 0.53
C LEU A 184 -11.09 5.68 0.58
N GLY A 185 -10.73 6.94 0.83
CA GLY A 185 -11.71 8.02 0.99
C GLY A 185 -12.62 8.23 -0.23
N ASP A 186 -12.09 7.96 -1.41
CA ASP A 186 -12.73 8.06 -2.73
C ASP A 186 -13.24 6.71 -3.25
N PHE A 187 -13.40 5.70 -2.37
CA PHE A 187 -13.81 4.34 -2.71
C PHE A 187 -12.78 3.53 -3.53
N SER A 188 -11.60 4.08 -3.83
CA SER A 188 -10.57 3.32 -4.53
C SER A 188 -10.07 2.14 -3.65
N PRO A 189 -9.85 0.95 -4.24
CA PRO A 189 -9.46 -0.23 -3.48
C PRO A 189 -7.96 -0.23 -3.17
N TYR A 190 -7.61 -0.23 -1.89
CA TYR A 190 -6.28 -0.55 -1.40
C TYR A 190 -6.22 -2.04 -1.01
N ARG A 191 -5.49 -2.83 -1.80
CA ARG A 191 -5.27 -4.25 -1.54
C ARG A 191 -4.06 -4.44 -0.62
N PHE A 192 -4.19 -5.33 0.35
CA PHE A 192 -3.12 -5.70 1.27
C PHE A 192 -2.97 -7.22 1.32
N ASP A 193 -1.73 -7.65 1.52
CA ASP A 193 -1.38 -9.08 1.51
C ASP A 193 -1.40 -9.71 2.91
N LYS A 194 -1.47 -8.88 3.96
CA LYS A 194 -1.48 -9.36 5.35
C LYS A 194 -2.27 -8.42 6.27
N ALA A 195 -3.15 -9.00 7.07
CA ALA A 195 -3.81 -8.39 8.22
C ALA A 195 -3.25 -9.02 9.51
N GLU A 196 -2.77 -8.19 10.44
CA GLU A 196 -2.05 -8.65 11.63
C GLU A 196 -2.54 -7.92 12.89
N LEU A 197 -2.92 -8.70 13.90
CA LEU A 197 -3.20 -8.19 15.24
C LEU A 197 -1.90 -8.07 16.03
N ILE A 198 -1.61 -6.87 16.50
CA ILE A 198 -0.50 -6.58 17.41
C ILE A 198 -1.08 -6.37 18.80
N GLY A 199 -0.96 -7.41 19.62
CA GLY A 199 -1.65 -7.48 20.90
C GLY A 199 -3.17 -7.45 20.71
N VAL A 200 -3.88 -6.82 21.64
CA VAL A 200 -5.36 -6.71 21.62
C VAL A 200 -5.87 -5.39 21.04
N ASN A 201 -4.99 -4.39 20.89
CA ASN A 201 -5.39 -3.00 20.64
C ASN A 201 -5.05 -2.48 19.25
N THR A 202 -4.34 -3.25 18.43
CA THR A 202 -3.85 -2.77 17.14
C THR A 202 -4.05 -3.81 16.05
N LEU A 203 -4.70 -3.39 14.96
CA LEU A 203 -4.82 -4.18 13.73
C LEU A 203 -4.07 -3.44 12.62
N LYS A 204 -3.07 -4.09 12.02
CA LYS A 204 -2.34 -3.58 10.87
C LYS A 204 -2.83 -4.24 9.59
N LEU A 205 -3.07 -3.45 8.54
CA LEU A 205 -3.35 -3.92 7.19
C LEU A 205 -2.23 -3.44 6.26
N GLY A 206 -1.39 -4.38 5.82
CA GLY A 206 -0.16 -4.06 5.11
C GLY A 206 0.75 -3.12 5.92
N ASP A 207 1.53 -2.30 5.20
CA ASP A 207 2.53 -1.44 5.83
C ASP A 207 1.99 -0.08 6.30
N PHE A 208 0.86 0.37 5.76
CA PHE A 208 0.43 1.76 5.85
C PHE A 208 -0.79 2.01 6.73
N LEU A 209 -1.60 0.99 7.02
CA LEU A 209 -2.83 1.16 7.78
C LEU A 209 -2.72 0.50 9.15
N SER A 210 -2.95 1.29 10.19
CA SER A 210 -3.01 0.83 11.58
C SER A 210 -4.31 1.30 12.20
N PHE A 211 -5.03 0.38 12.81
CA PHE A 211 -6.33 0.59 13.43
C PHE A 211 -6.18 0.44 14.94
N GLN A 212 -6.87 1.28 15.69
CA GLN A 212 -6.94 1.19 17.15
C GLN A 212 -8.24 0.49 17.56
N ASN A 213 -8.15 -0.52 18.42
CA ASN A 213 -9.33 -1.19 18.96
C ASN A 213 -10.03 -0.27 19.97
N LEU A 214 -11.34 -0.05 19.79
CA LEU A 214 -12.21 0.69 20.71
C LEU A 214 -13.06 -0.24 21.57
N SER A 215 -13.16 -1.52 21.21
CA SER A 215 -13.93 -2.52 21.99
C SER A 215 -13.23 -2.94 23.29
N SER A 216 -11.95 -2.59 23.47
CA SER A 216 -11.17 -2.89 24.69
C SER A 216 -11.22 -1.77 25.74
N THR A 217 -11.85 -0.64 25.43
CA THR A 217 -11.90 0.56 26.26
C THR A 217 -13.26 0.86 26.87
N GLU A 218 -14.28 0.04 26.56
CA GLU A 218 -15.62 0.04 27.16
C GLU A 218 -15.83 -1.23 27.98
#